data_AF-A0A0J1EQ75-F1
#
_entry.id   AF-A0A0J1EQ75-F1
#
_cell.length_a   1.000
_cell.length_b   1.000
_cell.length_c   1.000
_cell.angle_alpha   90.00
_cell.angle_beta   90.00
_cell.angle_gamma   90.00
#
_symmetry.space_group_name_H-M   'P 1'
#
loop_
_entity.id
_entity.type
_entity.pdbx_description
1 polymer ?
#
loop_
_entity_poly.entity_id
_entity_poly.type
_entity_poly.pdbx_seq_one_letter_code
_entity_poly.pdbx_strand_id
1 'polypeptide(L)'
;MSANELSLNELEALARQENVHGKTVDCLLALQSDDEEVRTWASEVLSGSVEPSADEEEEMAGLLESVLYDGEEGNRWDALAVDQLYWTATMLGRLSQLDPSTWKVLRELAESQSTTLAAAAKRAQSVIERLG
;
A
#
# COMPACT_ATOMS: atom_id res chain seq x y z
N MET A 1 -7.55 -21.25 5.99
CA MET A 1 -6.09 -21.03 6.03
C MET A 1 -5.77 -20.18 4.81
N SER A 2 -5.61 -18.87 5.01
CA SER A 2 -5.17 -17.95 3.96
C SER A 2 -3.75 -18.35 3.57
N ALA A 3 -3.49 -18.60 2.30
CA ALA A 3 -2.25 -19.23 1.84
C ALA A 3 -1.05 -18.26 1.80
N ASN A 4 -1.23 -16.96 2.08
CA ASN A 4 -0.22 -15.92 1.83
C ASN A 4 -0.07 -14.93 3.01
N GLU A 5 -0.35 -15.31 4.25
CA GLU A 5 -0.09 -14.44 5.41
C GLU A 5 1.39 -14.52 5.81
N LEU A 6 2.12 -13.41 5.70
CA LEU A 6 3.48 -13.31 6.22
C LEU A 6 3.47 -13.43 7.74
N SER A 7 4.28 -14.34 8.27
CA SER A 7 4.48 -14.47 9.70
C SER A 7 5.36 -13.35 10.27
N LEU A 8 5.24 -13.10 11.57
CA LEU A 8 6.09 -12.16 12.30
C LEU A 8 7.59 -12.41 12.05
N ASN A 9 8.02 -13.67 12.16
CA ASN A 9 9.42 -14.06 11.94
C ASN A 9 9.90 -13.76 10.51
N GLU A 10 9.03 -13.91 9.52
CA GLU A 10 9.36 -13.59 8.13
C GLU A 10 9.51 -12.09 7.95
N LEU A 11 8.59 -11.27 8.49
CA LEU A 11 8.68 -9.81 8.42
C LEU A 11 9.94 -9.29 9.13
N GLU A 12 10.27 -9.82 10.31
CA GLU A 12 11.52 -9.50 10.99
C GLU A 12 12.77 -9.84 10.16
N ALA A 13 12.74 -10.97 9.46
CA ALA A 13 13.84 -11.40 8.60
C ALA A 13 13.94 -10.51 7.34
N LEU A 14 12.82 -10.05 6.78
CA LEU A 14 12.78 -9.12 5.66
C LEU A 14 13.31 -7.73 6.06
N ALA A 15 12.95 -7.24 7.25
CA ALA A 15 13.37 -5.92 7.74
C ALA A 15 14.89 -5.79 7.93
N ARG A 16 15.62 -6.91 8.01
CA ARG A 16 17.08 -6.96 8.12
C ARG A 16 17.80 -7.02 6.77
N GLN A 17 17.05 -7.11 5.68
CA GLN A 17 17.58 -7.19 4.33
C GLN A 17 17.57 -5.81 3.65
N GLU A 18 18.42 -5.68 2.63
CA GLU A 18 18.46 -4.54 1.73
C GLU A 18 17.88 -4.96 0.38
N ASN A 19 17.00 -4.13 -0.20
CA ASN A 19 16.42 -4.28 -1.55
C ASN A 19 15.67 -5.61 -1.78
N VAL A 20 14.65 -5.87 -0.96
CA VAL A 20 13.72 -7.00 -1.12
C VAL A 20 12.71 -6.67 -2.22
N HIS A 21 12.61 -7.53 -3.23
CA HIS A 21 11.61 -7.43 -4.31
C HIS A 21 10.61 -8.58 -4.25
N GLY A 22 9.44 -8.42 -4.89
CA GLY A 22 8.42 -9.48 -4.98
C GLY A 22 7.72 -9.81 -3.66
N LYS A 23 7.80 -8.88 -2.69
CA LYS A 23 7.18 -9.01 -1.37
C LYS A 23 6.32 -7.81 -1.02
N THR A 24 6.13 -6.87 -1.94
CA THR A 24 5.44 -5.62 -1.65
C THR A 24 3.97 -5.87 -1.36
N VAL A 25 3.29 -6.62 -2.22
CA VAL A 25 1.87 -6.94 -2.07
C VAL A 25 1.63 -7.75 -0.78
N ASP A 26 2.45 -8.77 -0.52
CA ASP A 26 2.37 -9.56 0.71
C ASP A 26 2.50 -8.68 1.98
N CYS A 27 3.43 -7.72 1.97
CA CYS A 27 3.60 -6.77 3.08
C CYS A 27 2.42 -5.79 3.19
N LEU A 28 1.86 -5.33 2.06
CA LEU A 28 0.68 -4.47 2.06
C LEU A 28 -0.56 -5.21 2.59
N LEU A 29 -0.70 -6.49 2.30
CA LEU A 29 -1.78 -7.33 2.86
C LEU A 29 -1.59 -7.58 4.35
N ALA A 30 -0.35 -7.76 4.82
CA ALA A 30 -0.05 -7.95 6.24
C ALA A 30 -0.44 -6.76 7.13
N LEU A 31 -0.63 -5.55 6.57
CA LEU A 31 -1.18 -4.39 7.28
C LEU A 31 -2.62 -4.61 7.78
N GLN A 32 -3.35 -5.58 7.22
CA GLN A 32 -4.70 -5.96 7.65
C GLN A 32 -4.73 -7.08 8.70
N SER A 33 -3.56 -7.54 9.17
CA SER A 33 -3.49 -8.57 10.20
C SER A 33 -4.17 -8.12 11.48
N ASP A 34 -4.88 -9.03 12.16
CA ASP A 34 -5.40 -8.81 13.51
C ASP A 34 -4.27 -8.65 14.54
N ASP A 35 -3.08 -9.18 14.23
CA ASP A 35 -1.88 -9.08 15.07
C ASP A 35 -1.17 -7.75 14.86
N GLU A 36 -1.11 -6.94 15.92
CA GLU A 36 -0.46 -5.62 15.91
C GLU A 36 1.04 -5.70 15.60
N GLU A 37 1.75 -6.72 16.10
CA GLU A 37 3.19 -6.85 15.84
C GLU A 37 3.43 -7.12 14.35
N VAL A 38 2.59 -7.95 13.72
CA VAL A 38 2.63 -8.19 12.28
C VAL A 38 2.42 -6.89 11.50
N ARG A 39 1.44 -6.07 11.88
CA ARG A 39 1.19 -4.77 11.22
C ARG A 39 2.36 -3.81 11.37
N THR A 40 2.94 -3.73 12.56
CA THR A 40 4.12 -2.89 12.82
C THR A 40 5.28 -3.31 11.94
N TRP A 41 5.63 -4.60 11.93
CA TRP A 41 6.74 -5.08 11.12
C TRP A 41 6.47 -4.97 9.62
N ALA A 42 5.24 -5.17 9.15
CA ALA A 42 4.87 -4.91 7.77
C ALA A 42 5.15 -3.45 7.37
N SER A 43 4.77 -2.49 8.22
CA SER A 43 5.07 -1.07 8.00
C SER A 43 6.57 -0.78 7.99
N GLU A 44 7.34 -1.37 8.90
CA GLU A 44 8.80 -1.23 8.94
C GLU A 44 9.45 -1.76 7.66
N VAL A 45 9.06 -2.96 7.22
CA VAL A 45 9.54 -3.58 5.98
C VAL A 45 9.22 -2.72 4.76
N LEU A 46 7.99 -2.22 4.65
CA LEU A 46 7.57 -1.30 3.58
C LEU A 46 8.32 0.02 3.64
N SER A 47 8.67 0.51 4.84
CA SER A 47 9.37 1.78 4.99
C SER A 47 10.78 1.74 4.42
N GLY A 48 11.49 0.63 4.55
CA GLY A 48 12.92 0.54 4.26
C GLY A 48 13.30 -0.57 3.28
N SER A 49 13.05 -1.82 3.66
CA SER A 49 13.68 -2.98 3.02
C SER A 49 13.06 -3.37 1.68
N VAL A 50 11.75 -3.15 1.49
CA VAL A 50 11.06 -3.58 0.26
C VAL A 50 11.07 -2.50 -0.82
N GLU A 51 11.42 -2.93 -2.04
CA GLU A 51 11.34 -2.14 -3.25
C GLU A 51 10.40 -2.82 -4.25
N PRO A 52 9.30 -2.16 -4.65
CA PRO A 52 8.38 -2.75 -5.62
C PRO A 52 9.02 -2.88 -6.99
N SER A 53 8.70 -3.98 -7.66
CA SER A 53 8.98 -4.20 -9.07
C SER A 53 7.79 -3.77 -9.95
N ALA A 54 8.04 -3.52 -11.23
CA ALA A 54 6.98 -3.18 -12.19
C ALA A 54 5.95 -4.32 -12.33
N ASP A 55 6.38 -5.57 -12.15
CA ASP A 55 5.49 -6.74 -12.22
C ASP A 55 4.48 -6.78 -11.06
N GLU A 56 4.75 -6.07 -9.94
CA GLU A 56 3.83 -5.94 -8.81
C GLU A 56 2.84 -4.77 -8.97
N GLU A 57 2.98 -3.94 -10.02
CA GLU A 57 2.17 -2.73 -10.18
C GLU A 57 0.67 -3.05 -10.28
N GLU A 58 0.29 -4.00 -11.13
CA GLU A 58 -1.12 -4.34 -11.38
C GLU A 58 -1.80 -4.80 -10.08
N GLU A 59 -1.13 -5.63 -9.29
CA GLU A 59 -1.64 -6.11 -8.00
C GLU A 59 -1.74 -4.97 -6.97
N MET A 60 -0.76 -4.08 -6.90
CA MET A 60 -0.83 -2.91 -6.03
C MET A 60 -1.94 -1.94 -6.44
N ALA A 61 -2.12 -1.71 -7.74
CA ALA A 61 -3.19 -0.87 -8.26
C ALA A 61 -4.57 -1.46 -7.94
N GLY A 62 -4.73 -2.78 -8.13
CA GLY A 62 -5.96 -3.49 -7.76
C GLY A 62 -6.24 -3.44 -6.26
N LEU A 63 -5.22 -3.55 -5.41
CA LEU A 63 -5.37 -3.39 -3.97
C LEU A 63 -5.80 -1.97 -3.61
N LEU A 64 -5.17 -0.94 -4.19
CA LEU A 64 -5.52 0.45 -3.98
C LEU A 64 -6.99 0.72 -4.35
N GLU A 65 -7.41 0.22 -5.51
CA GLU A 65 -8.77 0.37 -6.05
C GLU A 65 -9.80 -0.29 -5.13
N SER A 66 -9.58 -1.56 -4.74
CA SER A 66 -10.48 -2.30 -3.86
C SER A 66 -10.69 -1.57 -2.53
N VAL A 67 -9.60 -1.20 -1.85
CA VAL A 67 -9.68 -0.57 -0.53
C VAL A 67 -10.32 0.82 -0.62
N LEU A 68 -10.07 1.55 -1.69
CA LEU A 68 -10.67 2.87 -1.91
C LEU A 68 -12.18 2.74 -2.06
N TYR A 69 -12.66 1.92 -3.00
CA TYR A 69 -14.08 1.82 -3.31
C TYR A 69 -14.89 1.08 -2.26
N ASP A 70 -14.32 0.07 -1.58
CA ASP A 70 -14.99 -0.60 -0.47
C ASP A 70 -15.44 0.39 0.61
N GLY A 71 -14.61 1.41 0.89
CA GLY A 71 -14.95 2.48 1.84
C GLY A 71 -16.00 3.47 1.32
N GLU A 72 -16.03 3.74 0.01
CA GLU A 72 -17.03 4.62 -0.63
C GLU A 72 -18.43 3.99 -0.68
N GLU A 73 -18.51 2.67 -0.84
CA GLU A 73 -19.76 1.89 -0.88
C GLU A 73 -20.45 1.76 0.49
N GLY A 74 -20.04 2.55 1.48
CA GLY A 74 -20.71 2.71 2.76
C GLY A 74 -20.04 1.99 3.93
N ASN A 75 -18.93 1.29 3.71
CA ASN A 75 -18.21 0.59 4.78
C ASN A 75 -17.37 1.53 5.66
N ARG A 76 -17.11 2.77 5.19
CA ARG A 76 -16.16 3.74 5.79
C ARG A 76 -14.75 3.16 5.87
N TRP A 77 -13.75 4.01 5.69
CA TRP A 77 -12.36 3.62 5.94
C TRP A 77 -12.08 3.61 7.44
N ASP A 78 -11.69 2.46 7.98
CA ASP A 78 -11.10 2.37 9.30
C ASP A 78 -9.59 2.70 9.24
N ALA A 79 -8.91 2.67 10.39
CA ALA A 79 -7.50 3.03 10.45
C ALA A 79 -6.62 2.10 9.58
N LEU A 80 -6.95 0.81 9.52
CA LEU A 80 -6.17 -0.17 8.76
C LEU A 80 -6.32 0.06 7.26
N ALA A 81 -7.53 0.33 6.78
CA ALA A 81 -7.78 0.69 5.39
C ALA A 81 -7.04 1.97 4.99
N VAL A 82 -7.01 2.99 5.85
CA VAL A 82 -6.26 4.23 5.60
C VAL A 82 -4.75 3.94 5.48
N ASP A 83 -4.20 3.14 6.39
CA ASP A 83 -2.77 2.78 6.35
C ASP A 83 -2.44 1.98 5.10
N GLN A 84 -3.30 1.06 4.67
CA GLN A 84 -3.11 0.28 3.46
C GLN A 84 -3.16 1.17 2.21
N LEU A 85 -4.09 2.13 2.11
CA LEU A 85 -4.13 3.11 1.02
C LEU A 85 -2.85 3.97 1.00
N TYR A 86 -2.40 4.45 2.16
CA TYR A 86 -1.21 5.26 2.30
C TYR A 86 0.06 4.51 1.83
N TRP A 87 0.25 3.29 2.31
CA TRP A 87 1.41 2.48 1.97
C TRP A 87 1.37 2.01 0.53
N THR A 88 0.22 1.62 0.00
CA THR A 88 0.08 1.23 -1.40
C THR A 88 0.43 2.40 -2.32
N ALA A 89 -0.09 3.60 -2.05
CA ALA A 89 0.30 4.80 -2.80
C ALA A 89 1.81 5.10 -2.67
N THR A 90 2.39 4.88 -1.49
CA THR A 90 3.83 5.08 -1.25
C THR A 90 4.68 4.12 -2.09
N MET A 91 4.29 2.84 -2.17
CA MET A 91 5.00 1.82 -2.95
C MET A 91 4.85 2.07 -4.45
N LEU A 92 3.64 2.36 -4.93
CA LEU A 92 3.44 2.79 -6.33
C LEU A 92 4.32 3.98 -6.69
N GLY A 93 4.51 4.93 -5.76
CA GLY A 93 5.46 6.02 -5.96
C GLY A 93 6.92 5.58 -6.13
N ARG A 94 7.35 4.43 -5.62
CA ARG A 94 8.73 3.98 -5.80
C ARG A 94 9.03 3.48 -7.22
N LEU A 95 7.99 3.18 -8.00
CA LEU A 95 8.14 2.85 -9.41
C LEU A 95 8.56 4.07 -10.22
N SER A 96 9.31 3.83 -11.30
CA SER A 96 9.82 4.87 -12.20
C SER A 96 8.76 5.40 -13.15
N GLN A 97 7.77 4.57 -13.47
CA GLN A 97 6.63 4.85 -14.32
C GLN A 97 5.43 4.08 -13.77
N LEU A 98 4.23 4.54 -14.11
CA LEU A 98 2.98 3.90 -13.76
C LEU A 98 2.10 3.83 -15.00
N ASP A 99 1.31 2.77 -15.09
CA ASP A 99 0.32 2.58 -16.11
C ASP A 99 -0.83 3.61 -15.97
N PRO A 100 -1.49 3.99 -17.09
CA PRO A 100 -2.58 4.96 -17.06
C PRO A 100 -3.74 4.58 -16.13
N SER A 101 -4.02 3.28 -15.96
CA SER A 101 -5.04 2.77 -15.02
C SER A 101 -4.64 3.03 -13.57
N THR A 102 -3.39 2.74 -13.21
CA THR A 102 -2.84 3.01 -11.87
C THR A 102 -2.86 4.51 -11.55
N TRP A 103 -2.49 5.34 -12.53
CA TRP A 103 -2.60 6.80 -12.44
C TRP A 103 -4.00 7.29 -12.14
N LYS A 104 -5.01 6.68 -12.77
CA LYS A 104 -6.42 7.04 -12.57
C LYS A 104 -6.81 6.82 -11.11
N VAL A 105 -6.55 5.63 -10.56
CA VAL A 105 -6.93 5.28 -9.17
C VAL A 105 -6.17 6.15 -8.16
N LEU A 106 -4.87 6.38 -8.35
CA LEU A 106 -4.09 7.29 -7.51
C LEU A 106 -4.66 8.71 -7.52
N ARG A 107 -5.11 9.20 -8.67
CA ARG A 107 -5.72 10.52 -8.79
C ARG A 107 -7.05 10.59 -8.05
N GLU A 108 -7.88 9.57 -8.14
CA GLU A 108 -9.13 9.50 -7.38
C GLU A 108 -8.88 9.52 -5.87
N LEU A 109 -7.88 8.77 -5.38
CA LEU A 109 -7.45 8.86 -3.98
C LEU A 109 -6.97 10.28 -3.62
N ALA A 110 -6.16 10.92 -4.46
CA ALA A 110 -5.66 12.26 -4.23
C ALA A 110 -6.75 13.34 -4.21
N GLU A 111 -7.80 13.16 -5.02
CA GLU A 111 -8.94 14.08 -5.13
C GLU A 111 -10.02 13.80 -4.08
N SER A 112 -9.86 12.77 -3.26
CA SER A 112 -10.82 12.43 -2.20
C SER A 112 -11.01 13.60 -1.23
N GLN A 113 -12.28 13.96 -0.99
CA GLN A 113 -12.66 14.99 -0.02
C GLN A 113 -12.88 14.42 1.39
N SER A 114 -12.65 13.12 1.58
CA SER A 114 -12.79 12.45 2.87
C SER A 114 -11.70 12.92 3.83
N THR A 115 -12.08 13.48 4.97
CA THR A 115 -11.12 13.86 6.03
C THR A 115 -10.40 12.65 6.62
N THR A 116 -11.04 11.47 6.61
CA THR A 116 -10.44 10.20 7.03
C THR A 116 -9.27 9.81 6.12
N LEU A 117 -9.37 10.10 4.83
CA LEU A 117 -8.34 9.76 3.84
C LEU A 117 -7.26 10.84 3.70
N ALA A 118 -7.32 11.95 4.44
CA ALA A 118 -6.47 13.11 4.19
C ALA A 118 -4.97 12.80 4.11
N ALA A 119 -4.46 11.88 4.93
CA ALA A 119 -3.06 11.45 4.89
C ALA A 119 -2.73 10.66 3.61
N ALA A 120 -3.56 9.67 3.26
CA ALA A 120 -3.42 8.86 2.05
C ALA A 120 -3.60 9.70 0.77
N ALA A 121 -4.60 10.59 0.73
CA ALA A 121 -4.84 11.53 -0.36
C ALA A 121 -3.64 12.47 -0.57
N LYS A 122 -3.10 13.07 0.50
CA LYS A 122 -1.89 13.90 0.42
C LYS A 122 -0.69 13.10 -0.09
N ARG A 123 -0.57 11.83 0.29
CA ARG A 123 0.51 10.97 -0.17
C ARG A 123 0.38 10.67 -1.66
N ALA A 124 -0.82 10.31 -2.13
CA ALA A 124 -1.11 10.09 -3.53
C ALA A 124 -0.83 11.36 -4.37
N GLN A 125 -1.24 12.53 -3.90
CA GLN A 125 -0.93 13.81 -4.53
C GLN A 125 0.59 14.03 -4.68
N SER A 126 1.36 13.77 -3.62
CA SER A 126 2.82 13.88 -3.67
C SER A 126 3.47 12.90 -4.66
N VAL A 127 2.86 11.73 -4.88
CA VAL A 127 3.33 10.76 -5.88
C VAL A 127 3.04 11.27 -7.29
N ILE A 128 1.83 11.78 -7.52
CA ILE A 128 1.38 12.37 -8.78
C ILE A 128 2.29 13.53 -9.21
N GLU A 129 2.59 14.46 -8.31
CA GLU A 129 3.44 15.63 -8.59
C GLU A 129 4.89 15.27 -8.91
N ARG A 130 5.37 14.13 -8.43
CA ARG A 130 6.74 13.69 -8.67
C ARG A 130 6.90 12.92 -9.98
N LEU A 131 5.87 12.19 -10.39
CA LEU A 131 5.90 11.33 -11.59
C LEU A 131 5.31 11.98 -12.84
N GLY A 132 4.52 13.06 -12.70
CA GLY A 132 3.95 13.86 -13.80
C GLY A 132 4.83 15.03 -14.20
#